data_AF-A0A1S6U5T3-F1
#
_entry.id   AF-A0A1S6U5T3-F1
#
_cell.length_a   1.000
_cell.length_b   1.000
_cell.length_c   1.000
_cell.angle_alpha   90.00
_cell.angle_beta   90.00
_cell.angle_gamma   90.00
#
_symmetry.space_group_name_H-M   'P 1'
#
loop_
_entity.id
_entity.type
_entity.pdbx_description
1 polymer ?
#
loop_
_entity_poly.entity_id
_entity_poly.type
_entity_poly.pdbx_seq_one_letter_code
_entity_poly.pdbx_strand_id
1 'polypeptide(L)'
;MIDTNYNEVYKERLKDLIELTTKEDSPYNQTIKFLEEKFSEYNITNDYRIKILVALLPQMTLQFTQTAMQVALQLADEDLSFAVKLENLRKQGEAMEANIAGIKEQTKAQEIKNAKLSEQRADELENLKKQGRMLEAQIKKLEKENKLAQSQQEAIDRQVKDNRVIKVLSILGSFIEGNQQGGMIVPSDMTKFFFDLQSELIKNDVNITKPTTMSMTERKK
;
A
#
# COMPACT_ATOMS: atom_id res chain seq x y z
N MET A 1 -49.12 10.90 -1.37
CA MET A 1 -49.26 12.27 -1.89
C MET A 1 -50.49 12.86 -1.21
N ILE A 2 -50.32 13.88 -0.38
CA ILE A 2 -51.47 14.64 0.12
C ILE A 2 -51.88 15.50 -1.07
N ASP A 3 -52.98 15.12 -1.72
CA ASP A 3 -53.54 15.79 -2.89
C ASP A 3 -54.16 17.11 -2.42
N THR A 4 -53.28 18.06 -2.11
CA THR A 4 -53.66 19.37 -1.58
C THR A 4 -54.09 20.17 -2.79
N ASN A 5 -55.41 20.31 -2.99
CA ASN A 5 -55.96 21.02 -4.12
C ASN A 5 -55.54 22.49 -4.06
N TYR A 6 -54.76 22.94 -5.04
CA TYR A 6 -54.26 24.32 -5.17
C TYR A 6 -55.35 25.37 -4.93
N ASN A 7 -56.55 25.13 -5.46
CA ASN A 7 -57.66 26.05 -5.34
C ASN A 7 -58.15 26.18 -3.88
N GLU A 8 -58.05 25.13 -3.08
CA GLU A 8 -58.46 25.17 -1.67
C GLU A 8 -57.42 25.89 -0.82
N VAL A 9 -56.12 25.62 -1.03
CA VAL A 9 -55.03 26.33 -0.35
C VAL A 9 -55.06 27.82 -0.68
N TYR A 10 -55.25 28.17 -1.95
CA TYR A 10 -55.38 29.55 -2.38
C TYR A 10 -56.57 30.25 -1.71
N LYS A 11 -57.75 29.61 -1.67
CA LYS A 11 -58.94 30.17 -1.01
C LYS A 11 -58.72 30.38 0.49
N GLU A 12 -58.10 29.43 1.17
CA GLU A 12 -57.78 29.55 2.59
C GLU A 12 -56.82 30.71 2.86
N ARG A 13 -55.70 30.78 2.12
CA ARG A 13 -54.72 31.87 2.25
C ARG A 13 -55.32 33.23 1.93
N LEU A 14 -56.15 33.31 0.90
CA LEU A 14 -56.85 34.55 0.55
C LEU A 14 -57.80 34.97 1.67
N LYS A 15 -58.56 34.03 2.23
CA LYS A 15 -59.47 34.30 3.35
C LYS A 15 -58.72 34.83 4.56
N ASP A 16 -57.61 34.18 4.93
CA ASP A 16 -56.76 34.60 6.05
C ASP A 16 -56.22 36.02 5.86
N LEU A 17 -55.74 36.35 4.66
CA LEU A 17 -55.21 37.68 4.34
C LEU A 17 -56.30 38.76 4.35
N ILE A 18 -57.50 38.48 3.84
CA ILE A 18 -58.64 39.40 3.90
C ILE A 18 -59.13 39.59 5.35
N GLU A 19 -59.12 38.54 6.16
CA GLU A 19 -59.46 38.66 7.57
C GLU A 19 -58.43 39.54 8.31
N LEU A 20 -57.13 39.39 8.02
CA LEU A 20 -56.09 40.23 8.60
C LEU A 20 -56.22 41.72 8.20
N THR A 21 -56.68 42.02 6.99
CA THR A 21 -56.89 43.41 6.56
C THR A 21 -58.16 44.05 7.14
N THR A 22 -59.06 43.28 7.75
CA THR A 22 -60.32 43.77 8.33
C THR A 22 -60.35 43.81 9.86
N LYS A 23 -59.34 43.24 10.54
CA LYS A 23 -59.17 43.32 12.00
C LYS A 23 -59.04 44.75 12.51
N GLU A 24 -59.39 44.98 13.78
CA GLU A 24 -59.40 46.33 14.39
C GLU A 24 -58.06 47.06 14.33
N ASP A 25 -56.96 46.30 14.39
CA ASP A 25 -55.58 46.80 14.28
C ASP A 25 -55.00 46.71 12.85
N SER A 26 -55.86 46.52 11.85
CA SER A 26 -55.40 46.43 10.47
C SER A 26 -54.94 47.80 9.96
N PRO A 27 -54.01 47.83 8.99
CA PRO A 27 -53.61 49.06 8.33
C PRO A 27 -54.80 49.84 7.72
N TYR A 28 -55.86 49.13 7.32
CA TYR A 28 -57.09 49.73 6.82
C TYR A 28 -57.81 50.53 7.91
N ASN A 29 -58.07 49.93 9.07
CA ASN A 29 -58.72 50.59 10.20
C ASN A 29 -57.85 51.69 10.83
N GLN A 30 -56.53 51.50 10.87
CA GLN A 30 -55.58 52.54 11.29
C GLN A 30 -55.61 53.75 10.35
N THR A 31 -55.71 53.53 9.04
CA THR A 31 -55.79 54.64 8.07
C THR A 31 -57.10 55.43 8.22
N ILE A 32 -58.22 54.75 8.46
CA ILE A 32 -59.50 55.43 8.74
C ILE A 32 -59.39 56.27 10.01
N LYS A 33 -58.88 55.70 11.10
CA LYS A 33 -58.67 56.42 12.38
C LYS A 33 -57.79 57.67 12.17
N PHE A 34 -56.67 57.52 11.44
CA PHE A 34 -55.79 58.64 11.11
C PHE A 34 -56.50 59.74 10.30
N LEU A 35 -57.31 59.37 9.32
CA LEU A 35 -58.07 60.34 8.52
C LEU A 35 -59.12 61.07 9.37
N GLU A 36 -59.81 60.37 10.26
CA GLU A 36 -60.79 60.97 11.18
C GLU A 36 -60.14 61.96 12.15
N GLU A 37 -58.96 61.63 12.68
CA GLU A 37 -58.14 62.52 13.50
C GLU A 37 -57.76 63.79 12.71
N LYS A 38 -57.25 63.64 11.49
CA LYS A 38 -56.86 64.79 10.64
C LYS A 38 -58.04 65.63 10.17
N PHE A 39 -59.17 65.02 9.82
CA PHE A 39 -60.38 65.77 9.47
C PHE A 39 -60.87 66.63 10.63
N SER A 40 -60.71 66.13 11.86
CA SER A 40 -61.05 66.85 13.08
C SER A 40 -60.06 67.97 13.39
N GLU A 41 -58.75 67.73 13.22
CA GLU A 41 -57.69 68.74 13.37
C GLU A 41 -57.89 69.94 12.43
N TYR A 42 -58.27 69.68 11.16
CA TYR A 42 -58.47 70.72 10.15
C TYR A 42 -59.90 71.26 10.06
N ASN A 43 -60.81 70.88 10.96
CA ASN A 43 -62.23 71.29 10.93
C ASN A 43 -62.92 71.09 9.56
N ILE A 44 -62.60 69.99 8.87
CA ILE A 44 -63.21 69.67 7.56
C ILE A 44 -64.70 69.39 7.76
N THR A 45 -65.57 69.94 6.92
CA THR A 45 -67.02 69.73 7.02
C THR A 45 -67.43 68.31 6.62
N ASN A 46 -68.54 67.82 7.16
CA ASN A 46 -69.01 66.45 6.94
C ASN A 46 -69.19 66.11 5.45
N ASP A 47 -69.68 67.04 4.63
CA ASP A 47 -69.85 66.85 3.18
C ASP A 47 -68.52 66.58 2.48
N TYR A 48 -67.45 67.27 2.86
CA TYR A 48 -66.12 67.04 2.30
C TYR A 48 -65.51 65.75 2.82
N ARG A 49 -65.70 65.41 4.11
CA ARG A 49 -65.26 64.13 4.68
C ARG A 49 -65.89 62.95 3.93
N ILE A 50 -67.21 62.99 3.70
CA ILE A 50 -67.94 61.95 2.96
C ILE A 50 -67.40 61.82 1.54
N LYS A 51 -67.19 62.93 0.82
CA LYS A 51 -66.63 62.90 -0.54
C LYS A 51 -65.24 62.25 -0.58
N ILE A 52 -64.37 62.58 0.37
CA ILE A 52 -63.02 62.02 0.44
C ILE A 52 -63.06 60.53 0.77
N LEU A 53 -63.87 60.12 1.76
CA LEU A 53 -64.00 58.71 2.16
C LEU A 53 -64.63 57.86 1.04
N VAL A 54 -65.67 58.37 0.35
CA VAL A 54 -66.31 57.67 -0.77
C VAL A 54 -65.34 57.49 -1.95
N ALA A 55 -64.40 58.40 -2.16
CA ALA A 55 -63.37 58.23 -3.19
C ALA A 55 -62.26 57.26 -2.76
N LEU A 56 -61.80 57.36 -1.50
CA LEU A 56 -60.60 56.67 -1.03
C LEU A 56 -60.87 55.23 -0.57
N LEU A 57 -61.95 54.97 0.17
CA LEU A 57 -62.22 53.65 0.76
C LEU A 57 -62.41 52.54 -0.30
N PRO A 58 -63.15 52.76 -1.41
CA PRO A 58 -63.26 51.74 -2.45
C PRO A 58 -61.91 51.45 -3.13
N GLN A 59 -61.10 52.50 -3.36
CA GLN A 59 -59.79 52.34 -3.98
C GLN A 59 -58.82 51.56 -3.09
N MET A 60 -58.79 51.87 -1.80
CA MET A 60 -58.01 51.11 -0.81
C MET A 60 -58.47 49.65 -0.73
N THR A 61 -59.78 49.42 -0.68
CA THR A 61 -60.35 48.07 -0.61
C THR A 61 -59.96 47.23 -1.84
N LEU A 62 -60.05 47.83 -3.04
CA LEU A 62 -59.64 47.19 -4.28
C LEU A 62 -58.15 46.85 -4.28
N GLN A 63 -57.30 47.78 -3.86
CA GLN A 63 -55.86 47.57 -3.83
C GLN A 63 -55.45 46.49 -2.82
N PHE A 64 -56.00 46.53 -1.58
CA PHE A 64 -55.75 45.48 -0.59
C PHE A 64 -56.21 44.10 -1.08
N THR A 65 -57.38 44.03 -1.70
CA THR A 65 -57.89 42.75 -2.23
C THR A 65 -57.00 42.22 -3.36
N GLN A 66 -56.56 43.09 -4.27
CA GLN A 66 -55.65 42.71 -5.35
C GLN A 66 -54.29 42.22 -4.83
N THR A 67 -53.70 42.93 -3.88
CA THR A 67 -52.43 42.51 -3.25
C THR A 67 -52.60 41.22 -2.47
N ALA A 68 -53.69 41.06 -1.72
CA ALA A 68 -53.98 39.81 -1.00
C ALA A 68 -54.13 38.62 -1.95
N MET A 69 -54.80 38.78 -3.10
CA MET A 69 -54.86 37.75 -4.14
C MET A 69 -53.48 37.38 -4.68
N GLN A 70 -52.63 38.36 -4.99
CA GLN A 70 -51.28 38.10 -5.51
C GLN A 70 -50.40 37.37 -4.49
N VAL A 71 -50.44 37.78 -3.22
CA VAL A 71 -49.67 37.14 -2.14
C VAL A 71 -50.21 35.75 -1.83
N ALA A 72 -51.54 35.56 -1.82
CA ALA A 72 -52.14 34.24 -1.63
C ALA A 72 -51.72 33.24 -2.71
N LEU A 73 -51.64 33.68 -3.98
CA LEU A 73 -51.13 32.83 -5.08
C LEU A 73 -49.68 32.40 -4.83
N GLN A 74 -48.81 33.35 -4.46
CA GLN A 74 -47.40 33.06 -4.17
C GLN A 74 -47.24 32.08 -3.00
N LEU A 75 -47.99 32.27 -1.92
CA LEU A 75 -47.95 31.38 -0.76
C LEU A 75 -48.49 29.99 -1.09
N ALA A 76 -49.54 29.88 -1.90
CA ALA A 76 -50.07 28.60 -2.36
C ALA A 76 -49.05 27.84 -3.23
N ASP A 77 -48.34 28.55 -4.12
CA ASP A 77 -47.26 27.97 -4.92
C ASP A 77 -46.08 27.50 -4.04
N GLU A 78 -45.69 28.30 -3.05
CA GLU A 78 -44.61 27.94 -2.11
C GLU A 78 -44.96 26.71 -1.26
N ASP A 79 -46.17 26.66 -0.69
CA ASP A 79 -46.66 25.55 0.13
C ASP A 79 -46.64 24.23 -0.67
N LEU A 80 -47.08 24.27 -1.93
CA LEU A 80 -47.05 23.10 -2.82
C LEU A 80 -45.61 22.69 -3.15
N SER A 81 -44.72 23.66 -3.39
CA SER A 81 -43.30 23.40 -3.66
C SER A 81 -42.57 22.84 -2.44
N PHE A 82 -42.99 23.21 -1.24
CA PHE A 82 -42.35 22.83 0.01
C PHE A 82 -42.48 21.33 0.28
N ALA A 83 -43.66 20.76 0.03
CA ALA A 83 -43.88 19.31 0.14
C ALA A 83 -42.92 18.51 -0.77
N VAL A 84 -42.73 18.97 -2.01
CA VAL A 84 -41.81 18.34 -2.98
C VAL A 84 -40.35 18.50 -2.52
N LYS A 85 -39.97 19.69 -2.05
CA LYS A 85 -38.62 19.94 -1.51
C LYS A 85 -38.33 19.04 -0.30
N LEU A 86 -39.30 18.89 0.61
CA LEU A 86 -39.18 18.04 1.78
C LEU A 86 -39.04 16.56 1.39
N GLU A 87 -39.83 16.08 0.44
CA GLU A 87 -39.72 14.70 -0.05
C GLU A 87 -38.35 14.44 -0.70
N ASN A 88 -37.85 15.39 -1.49
CA ASN A 88 -36.53 15.30 -2.11
C ASN A 88 -35.41 15.25 -1.06
N LEU A 89 -35.48 16.09 -0.02
CA LEU A 89 -34.54 16.06 1.10
C LEU A 89 -34.60 14.72 1.84
N ARG A 90 -35.79 14.16 2.03
CA ARG A 90 -35.96 12.85 2.67
C ARG A 90 -35.29 11.75 1.85
N LYS A 91 -35.49 11.74 0.53
CA LYS A 91 -34.82 10.79 -0.39
C LYS A 91 -33.31 10.95 -0.41
N GLN A 92 -32.81 12.19 -0.35
CA GLN A 92 -31.37 12.45 -0.22
C GLN A 92 -30.80 11.91 1.10
N GLY A 93 -31.53 12.07 2.21
CA GLY A 93 -31.16 11.50 3.51
C GLY A 93 -31.05 9.97 3.46
N GLU A 94 -32.06 9.30 2.92
CA GLU A 94 -32.06 7.83 2.77
C GLU A 94 -30.91 7.34 1.87
N ALA A 95 -30.64 8.01 0.75
CA ALA A 95 -29.52 7.69 -0.12
C ALA A 95 -28.15 7.89 0.56
N MET A 96 -28.02 8.94 1.38
CA MET A 96 -26.80 9.22 2.13
C MET A 96 -26.56 8.16 3.21
N GLU A 97 -27.61 7.72 3.91
CA GLU A 97 -27.52 6.66 4.92
C GLU A 97 -27.10 5.31 4.30
N ALA A 98 -27.67 4.95 3.15
CA ALA A 98 -27.27 3.77 2.38
C ALA A 98 -25.79 3.84 1.95
N ASN A 99 -25.33 5.00 1.48
CA ASN A 99 -23.92 5.20 1.14
C ASN A 99 -23.00 5.05 2.36
N ILE A 100 -23.38 5.62 3.52
CA ILE A 100 -22.61 5.48 4.76
C ILE A 100 -22.50 4.02 5.18
N ALA A 101 -23.59 3.25 5.07
CA ALA A 101 -23.58 1.82 5.37
C ALA A 101 -22.62 1.06 4.44
N GLY A 102 -22.68 1.33 3.14
CA GLY A 102 -21.76 0.73 2.15
C GLY A 102 -20.29 1.06 2.42
N ILE A 103 -19.99 2.33 2.75
CA ILE A 103 -18.62 2.76 3.10
C ILE A 103 -18.13 2.07 4.38
N LYS A 104 -18.97 1.94 5.40
CA LYS A 104 -18.62 1.22 6.65
C LYS A 104 -18.28 -0.25 6.36
N GLU A 105 -19.06 -0.92 5.51
CA GLU A 105 -18.81 -2.31 5.14
C GLU A 105 -17.48 -2.47 4.37
N GLN A 106 -17.24 -1.60 3.38
CA GLN A 106 -15.97 -1.57 2.63
C GLN A 106 -14.78 -1.33 3.55
N THR A 107 -14.91 -0.43 4.52
CA THR A 107 -13.85 -0.11 5.48
C THR A 107 -13.51 -1.33 6.33
N LYS A 108 -14.51 -2.02 6.89
CA LYS A 108 -14.32 -3.26 7.65
C LYS A 108 -13.65 -4.35 6.82
N ALA A 109 -14.08 -4.53 5.57
CA ALA A 109 -13.48 -5.51 4.67
C ALA A 109 -12.00 -5.21 4.40
N GLN A 110 -11.67 -3.93 4.20
CA GLN A 110 -10.30 -3.48 3.96
C GLN A 110 -9.41 -3.61 5.21
N GLU A 111 -9.93 -3.33 6.40
CA GLU A 111 -9.22 -3.54 7.67
C GLU A 111 -8.86 -5.02 7.87
N ILE A 112 -9.82 -5.93 7.66
CA ILE A 112 -9.60 -7.38 7.74
C ILE A 112 -8.54 -7.81 6.71
N LYS A 113 -8.61 -7.29 5.48
CA LYS A 113 -7.64 -7.60 4.42
C LYS A 113 -6.24 -7.12 4.79
N ASN A 114 -6.11 -5.90 5.34
CA ASN A 114 -4.83 -5.35 5.79
C ASN A 114 -4.24 -6.14 6.97
N ALA A 115 -5.08 -6.57 7.92
CA ALA A 115 -4.65 -7.41 9.03
C ALA A 115 -4.10 -8.76 8.52
N LYS A 116 -4.82 -9.44 7.63
CA LYS A 116 -4.35 -10.69 6.99
C LYS A 116 -3.04 -10.51 6.21
N LEU A 117 -2.91 -9.42 5.45
CA LEU A 117 -1.67 -9.08 4.74
C LEU A 117 -0.50 -8.80 5.69
N SER A 118 -0.76 -8.29 6.88
CA SER A 118 0.27 -8.09 7.90
C SER A 118 0.74 -9.42 8.49
N GLU A 119 -0.18 -10.33 8.77
CA GLU A 119 0.11 -11.68 9.28
C GLU A 119 0.90 -12.49 8.24
N GLN A 120 0.44 -12.52 6.98
CA GLN A 120 1.15 -13.19 5.89
C GLN A 120 2.58 -12.67 5.71
N ARG A 121 2.79 -11.35 5.78
CA ARG A 121 4.14 -10.77 5.69
C ARG A 121 5.03 -11.15 6.88
N ALA A 122 4.45 -11.35 8.07
CA ALA A 122 5.21 -11.81 9.23
C ALA A 122 5.68 -13.26 9.03
N ASP A 123 4.80 -14.14 8.53
CA ASP A 123 5.13 -15.54 8.23
C ASP A 123 6.16 -15.65 7.09
N GLU A 124 6.02 -14.86 6.03
CA GLU A 124 6.99 -14.76 4.95
C GLU A 124 8.36 -14.31 5.46
N LEU A 125 8.40 -13.29 6.32
CA LEU A 125 9.64 -12.81 6.93
C LEU A 125 10.31 -13.89 7.78
N GLU A 126 9.53 -14.65 8.57
CA GLU A 126 10.06 -15.75 9.37
C GLU A 126 10.63 -16.87 8.49
N ASN A 127 9.91 -17.24 7.42
CA ASN A 127 10.36 -18.23 6.45
C ASN A 127 11.64 -17.78 5.73
N LEU A 128 11.71 -16.52 5.30
CA LEU A 128 12.92 -15.95 4.69
C LEU A 128 14.11 -15.97 5.68
N LYS A 129 13.89 -15.65 6.96
CA LYS A 129 14.92 -15.77 8.00
C LYS A 129 15.39 -17.22 8.20
N LYS A 130 14.47 -18.20 8.16
CA LYS A 130 14.81 -19.63 8.23
C LYS A 130 15.61 -20.07 7.00
N GLN A 131 15.21 -19.67 5.79
CA GLN A 131 15.94 -19.94 4.56
C GLN A 131 17.35 -19.32 4.58
N GLY A 132 17.48 -18.06 5.01
CA GLY A 132 18.77 -17.40 5.18
C GLY A 132 19.71 -18.15 6.11
N ARG A 133 19.22 -18.60 7.28
CA ARG A 133 20.01 -19.42 8.22
C ARG A 133 20.42 -20.77 7.61
N MET A 134 19.53 -21.42 6.86
CA MET A 134 19.85 -22.69 6.19
C MET A 134 20.92 -22.49 5.11
N LEU A 135 20.81 -21.45 4.29
CA LEU A 135 21.82 -21.12 3.28
C LEU A 135 23.17 -20.81 3.92
N GLU A 136 23.20 -20.04 5.00
CA GLU A 136 24.45 -19.75 5.72
C GLU A 136 25.09 -21.02 6.29
N ALA A 137 24.28 -21.96 6.80
CA ALA A 137 24.77 -23.26 7.25
C ALA A 137 25.31 -24.12 6.10
N GLN A 138 24.67 -24.10 4.92
CA GLN A 138 25.15 -24.79 3.73
C GLN A 138 26.45 -24.17 3.21
N ILE A 139 26.58 -22.84 3.20
CA ILE A 139 27.81 -22.14 2.84
C ILE A 139 28.95 -22.58 3.76
N LYS A 140 28.75 -22.56 5.09
CA LYS A 140 29.75 -23.03 6.06
C LYS A 140 30.12 -24.50 5.87
N LYS A 141 29.15 -25.35 5.52
CA LYS A 141 29.40 -26.78 5.22
C LYS A 141 30.26 -26.93 3.95
N LEU A 142 29.90 -26.23 2.88
CA LEU A 142 30.65 -26.24 1.61
C LEU A 142 32.07 -25.69 1.78
N GLU A 143 32.27 -24.65 2.59
CA GLU A 143 33.61 -24.15 2.91
C GLU A 143 34.46 -25.20 3.61
N LYS A 144 33.89 -25.97 4.55
CA LYS A 144 34.58 -27.08 5.21
C LYS A 144 34.88 -28.22 4.25
N GLU A 145 33.91 -28.60 3.41
CA GLU A 145 34.09 -29.63 2.39
C GLU A 145 35.16 -29.23 1.37
N ASN A 146 35.19 -27.97 0.96
CA ASN A 146 36.22 -27.46 0.04
C ASN A 146 37.62 -27.49 0.68
N LYS A 147 37.76 -27.05 1.94
CA LYS A 147 39.04 -27.16 2.67
C LYS A 147 39.49 -28.62 2.81
N LEU A 148 38.56 -29.53 3.09
CA LEU A 148 38.85 -30.95 3.17
C LEU A 148 39.29 -31.49 1.80
N ALA A 149 38.59 -31.15 0.72
CA ALA A 149 38.93 -31.55 -0.64
C ALA A 149 40.31 -31.03 -1.06
N GLN A 150 40.65 -29.78 -0.73
CA GLN A 150 41.99 -29.22 -0.96
C GLN A 150 43.06 -30.01 -0.21
N SER A 151 42.85 -30.30 1.08
CA SER A 151 43.79 -31.09 1.87
C SER A 151 43.94 -32.53 1.34
N GLN A 152 42.85 -33.13 0.88
CA GLN A 152 42.87 -34.45 0.23
C GLN A 152 43.64 -34.42 -1.09
N GLN A 153 43.43 -33.40 -1.93
CA GLN A 153 44.15 -33.23 -3.18
C GLN A 153 45.66 -33.10 -2.93
N GLU A 154 46.08 -32.29 -1.96
CA GLU A 154 47.49 -32.16 -1.58
C GLU A 154 48.09 -33.47 -1.07
N ALA A 155 47.33 -34.25 -0.29
CA ALA A 155 47.77 -35.56 0.18
C ALA A 155 47.93 -36.56 -0.97
N ILE A 156 46.97 -36.60 -1.91
CA ILE A 156 47.03 -37.45 -3.10
C ILE A 156 48.21 -37.04 -3.98
N ASP A 157 48.41 -35.75 -4.21
CA ASP A 157 49.52 -35.24 -5.03
C ASP A 157 50.89 -35.62 -4.44
N ARG A 158 51.03 -35.53 -3.10
CA ARG A 158 52.22 -36.05 -2.40
C ARG A 158 52.37 -37.55 -2.57
N GLN A 159 51.31 -38.33 -2.33
CA GLN A 159 51.35 -39.78 -2.47
C GLN A 159 51.71 -40.22 -3.90
N VAL A 160 51.22 -39.52 -4.93
CA VAL A 160 51.57 -39.79 -6.33
C VAL A 160 53.05 -39.51 -6.58
N LYS A 161 53.61 -38.42 -6.04
CA LYS A 161 55.04 -38.12 -6.11
C LYS A 161 55.87 -39.19 -5.41
N ASP A 162 55.52 -39.54 -4.18
CA ASP A 162 56.22 -40.56 -3.38
C ASP A 162 56.20 -41.91 -4.10
N ASN A 163 55.03 -42.33 -4.60
CA ASN A 163 54.90 -43.57 -5.38
C ASN A 163 55.77 -43.57 -6.65
N ARG A 164 55.93 -42.42 -7.32
CA ARG A 164 56.84 -42.31 -8.47
C ARG A 164 58.29 -42.48 -8.03
N VAL A 165 58.72 -41.81 -6.96
CA VAL A 165 60.09 -41.94 -6.42
C VAL A 165 60.37 -43.36 -5.94
N ILE A 166 59.45 -43.98 -5.20
CA ILE A 166 59.56 -45.39 -4.74
C ILE A 166 59.72 -46.33 -5.93
N LYS A 167 58.93 -46.16 -7.00
CA LYS A 167 59.07 -46.98 -8.22
C LYS A 167 60.45 -46.80 -8.87
N VAL A 168 60.94 -45.56 -8.98
CA VAL A 168 62.28 -45.28 -9.52
C VAL A 168 63.37 -45.92 -8.65
N LEU A 169 63.27 -45.79 -7.32
CA LEU A 169 64.16 -46.43 -6.37
C LEU A 169 64.15 -47.95 -6.50
N SER A 170 62.97 -48.57 -6.61
CA SER A 170 62.85 -50.01 -6.79
C SER A 170 63.54 -50.48 -8.07
N ILE A 171 63.28 -49.81 -9.21
CA ILE A 171 63.90 -50.15 -10.50
C ILE A 171 65.43 -49.96 -10.44
N LEU A 172 65.90 -48.82 -9.90
CA LEU A 172 67.32 -48.54 -9.78
C LEU A 172 68.02 -49.50 -8.81
N GLY A 173 67.42 -49.77 -7.65
CA GLY A 173 67.96 -50.73 -6.68
C GLY A 173 68.11 -52.12 -7.29
N SER A 174 67.08 -52.63 -7.95
CA SER A 174 67.13 -53.92 -8.65
C SER A 174 68.15 -53.93 -9.79
N PHE A 175 68.30 -52.82 -10.52
CA PHE A 175 69.33 -52.69 -11.57
C PHE A 175 70.75 -52.70 -10.99
N ILE A 176 71.00 -51.99 -9.89
CA ILE A 176 72.29 -51.96 -9.21
C ILE A 176 72.63 -53.36 -8.68
N GLU A 177 71.70 -53.99 -7.98
CA GLU A 177 71.88 -55.32 -7.39
C GLU A 177 72.13 -56.40 -8.46
N GLY A 178 71.29 -56.46 -9.50
CA GLY A 178 71.42 -57.45 -10.57
C GLY A 178 72.74 -57.35 -11.33
N ASN A 179 73.21 -56.14 -11.61
CA ASN A 179 74.50 -55.94 -12.28
C ASN A 179 75.71 -56.27 -11.37
N GLN A 180 75.62 -55.98 -10.07
CA GLN A 180 76.66 -56.36 -9.11
C GLN A 180 76.75 -57.88 -8.92
N GLN A 181 75.61 -58.58 -8.86
CA GLN A 181 75.55 -60.04 -8.82
C GLN A 181 76.10 -60.67 -10.12
N GLY A 182 75.89 -60.02 -11.26
CA GLY A 182 76.43 -60.42 -12.56
C GLY A 182 77.93 -60.11 -12.78
N GLY A 183 78.63 -59.56 -11.77
CA GLY A 183 80.07 -59.30 -11.85
C GLY A 183 80.47 -57.97 -12.48
N MET A 184 79.53 -57.03 -12.68
CA MET A 184 79.84 -55.66 -13.13
C MET A 184 79.98 -54.70 -11.95
N ILE A 185 80.87 -53.71 -12.09
CA ILE A 185 81.02 -52.60 -11.14
C ILE A 185 80.11 -51.46 -11.58
N VAL A 186 79.12 -51.17 -10.74
CA VAL A 186 78.20 -50.05 -10.93
C VAL A 186 78.91 -48.74 -10.55
N PRO A 187 78.80 -47.67 -11.37
CA PRO A 187 79.40 -46.36 -11.09
C PRO A 187 78.92 -45.74 -9.78
N SER A 188 79.83 -45.06 -9.07
CA SER A 188 79.55 -44.38 -7.79
C SER A 188 78.43 -43.35 -7.88
N ASP A 189 78.30 -42.66 -9.01
CA ASP A 189 77.29 -41.61 -9.21
C ASP A 189 75.87 -42.19 -9.25
N MET A 190 75.69 -43.41 -9.75
CA MET A 190 74.40 -44.12 -9.76
C MET A 190 74.01 -44.57 -8.34
N THR A 191 74.98 -45.06 -7.57
CA THR A 191 74.78 -45.40 -6.15
C THR A 191 74.46 -44.16 -5.33
N LYS A 192 75.16 -43.04 -5.59
CA LYS A 192 74.90 -41.76 -4.93
C LYS A 192 73.49 -41.25 -5.23
N PHE A 193 73.08 -41.25 -6.50
CA PHE A 193 71.72 -40.87 -6.90
C PHE A 193 70.62 -41.73 -6.27
N PHE A 194 70.87 -43.04 -6.10
CA PHE A 194 69.97 -43.93 -5.37
C PHE A 194 69.84 -43.54 -3.88
N PHE A 195 70.93 -43.23 -3.19
CA PHE A 195 70.88 -42.75 -1.80
C PHE A 195 70.29 -41.34 -1.68
N ASP A 196 70.52 -40.45 -2.65
CA ASP A 196 69.94 -39.12 -2.69
C ASP A 196 68.40 -39.19 -2.84
N LEU A 197 67.88 -40.05 -3.72
CA LEU A 197 66.44 -40.32 -3.87
C LEU A 197 65.82 -40.94 -2.59
N GLN A 198 66.54 -41.83 -1.90
CA GLN A 198 66.09 -42.36 -0.61
C GLN A 198 66.04 -41.28 0.46
N SER A 199 67.03 -40.39 0.48
CA SER A 199 67.10 -39.26 1.42
C SER A 199 65.96 -38.27 1.19
N GLU A 200 65.60 -37.98 -0.06
CA GLU A 200 64.46 -37.10 -0.38
C GLU A 200 63.12 -37.61 0.17
N LEU A 201 62.83 -38.91 0.01
CA LEU A 201 61.63 -39.53 0.60
C LEU A 201 61.57 -39.40 2.12
N ILE A 202 62.73 -39.36 2.78
CA ILE A 202 62.84 -39.33 4.24
C ILE A 202 62.84 -37.89 4.78
N LYS A 203 63.31 -36.89 4.01
CA LYS A 203 63.54 -35.53 4.52
C LYS A 203 62.83 -34.37 3.81
N ASN A 204 62.03 -34.60 2.76
CA ASN A 204 61.20 -33.59 2.09
C ASN A 204 61.93 -32.33 1.52
N ASP A 205 63.26 -32.19 1.62
CA ASP A 205 63.92 -30.90 1.31
C ASP A 205 65.38 -31.05 0.82
N VAL A 206 65.63 -31.83 -0.23
CA VAL A 206 66.97 -31.92 -0.88
C VAL A 206 66.83 -31.69 -2.38
N ASN A 207 67.84 -31.09 -3.02
CA ASN A 207 67.91 -30.92 -4.48
C ASN A 207 68.72 -32.08 -5.09
N ILE A 208 68.08 -32.98 -5.84
CA ILE A 208 68.77 -34.05 -6.57
C ILE A 208 69.56 -33.52 -7.77
N THR A 209 70.81 -34.01 -7.91
CA THR A 209 71.61 -33.87 -9.13
C THR A 209 71.68 -35.21 -9.86
N LYS A 210 71.37 -35.24 -11.17
CA LYS A 210 71.37 -36.47 -11.97
C LYS A 210 72.80 -36.96 -12.26
N PRO A 211 73.04 -38.29 -12.39
CA PRO A 211 74.35 -38.83 -12.75
C PRO A 211 74.79 -38.36 -14.13
N THR A 212 76.05 -37.93 -14.25
CA THR A 212 76.65 -37.48 -15.51
C THR A 212 77.39 -38.58 -16.27
N THR A 213 77.64 -39.74 -15.66
CA THR A 213 78.37 -40.85 -16.29
C THR A 213 77.67 -42.19 -16.03
N MET A 214 77.36 -42.92 -17.10
CA MET A 214 76.60 -44.18 -17.06
C MET A 214 77.39 -45.40 -17.56
N SER A 215 78.71 -45.28 -17.78
CA SER A 215 79.54 -46.39 -18.27
C SER A 215 79.90 -47.37 -17.16
N MET A 216 79.55 -48.65 -17.33
CA MET A 216 79.90 -49.73 -16.41
C MET A 216 81.23 -50.38 -16.77
N THR A 217 81.93 -50.94 -15.78
CA THR A 217 83.19 -51.68 -15.98
C THR A 217 83.10 -53.08 -15.39
N GLU A 218 83.71 -54.06 -16.05
CA GLU A 218 83.75 -55.43 -15.53
C GLU A 218 84.64 -55.53 -14.29
N ARG A 219 84.20 -56.32 -13.31
CA ARG A 219 84.99 -56.59 -12.11
C ARG A 219 86.17 -57.49 -12.48
N LYS A 220 87.38 -56.95 -12.41
CA LYS A 220 88.61 -57.76 -12.57
C LYS A 220 88.64 -58.83 -11.47
N LYS A 221 88.80 -60.09 -11.89
CA LYS A 221 88.95 -61.25 -11.01
C LYS A 221 90.11 -61.10 -10.05
#